data_AF-A0A6L6PPB9-F1
#
_entry.id   AF-A0A6L6PPB9-F1
#
_cell.length_a   1.000
_cell.length_b   1.000
_cell.length_c   1.000
_cell.angle_alpha   90.00
_cell.angle_beta   90.00
_cell.angle_gamma   90.00
#
_symmetry.space_group_name_H-M   'P 1'
#
loop_
_entity.id
_entity.type
_entity.pdbx_description
1 polymer ?
#
loop_
_entity_poly.entity_id
_entity_poly.type
_entity_poly.pdbx_seq_one_letter_code
_entity_poly.pdbx_strand_id
1 'polypeptide(L)'
;MSATARDTITLTANDHSAFSATSIDLSKLLLLGGSVTFYGAKADHSATVQQTFNYTGTWTTFNFNASFSGLSSLTWQQGPALGGKFEFDNINVTAVPEPETYAMLLAGLGLVGVAARRRKQAR
;
A
#
# COMPACT_ATOMS: atom_id res chain seq x y z
N MET A 1 -19.38 -15.73 24.86
CA MET A 1 -18.06 -15.40 24.27
C MET A 1 -17.98 -13.87 24.19
N SER A 2 -17.02 -13.23 24.86
CA SER A 2 -16.85 -11.77 24.78
C SER A 2 -15.68 -11.46 23.86
N ALA A 3 -15.94 -10.78 22.73
CA ALA A 3 -14.88 -10.27 21.87
C ALA A 3 -14.39 -8.93 22.44
N THR A 4 -13.11 -8.83 22.77
CA THR A 4 -12.50 -7.54 23.11
C THR A 4 -12.35 -6.71 21.84
N ALA A 5 -12.86 -5.47 21.83
CA ALA A 5 -12.74 -4.58 20.69
C ALA A 5 -11.26 -4.31 20.34
N ARG A 6 -10.93 -4.32 19.04
CA ARG A 6 -9.61 -3.97 18.51
C ARG A 6 -9.73 -2.67 17.74
N ASP A 7 -8.77 -1.77 17.92
CA ASP A 7 -8.72 -0.54 17.14
C ASP A 7 -8.19 -0.87 15.74
N THR A 8 -8.99 -0.60 14.71
CA THR A 8 -8.57 -0.75 13.31
C THR A 8 -7.93 0.55 12.85
N ILE A 9 -6.76 0.45 12.22
CA ILE A 9 -6.07 1.56 11.58
C ILE A 9 -6.05 1.29 10.07
N THR A 10 -6.45 2.30 9.30
CA THR A 10 -6.50 2.23 7.84
C THR A 10 -5.78 3.43 7.25
N LEU A 11 -4.86 3.16 6.34
CA LEU A 11 -4.15 4.14 5.53
C LEU A 11 -4.71 4.13 4.12
N THR A 12 -5.02 5.32 3.60
CA THR A 12 -5.51 5.58 2.24
C THR A 12 -4.81 6.81 1.69
N ALA A 13 -4.69 6.91 0.37
CA ALA A 13 -4.26 8.15 -0.26
C ALA A 13 -5.41 9.17 -0.24
N ASN A 14 -5.14 10.44 0.08
CA ASN A 14 -6.17 11.48 0.15
C ASN A 14 -6.83 11.78 -1.21
N ASP A 15 -6.11 11.53 -2.31
CA ASP A 15 -6.59 11.66 -3.68
C ASP A 15 -7.20 10.35 -4.22
N HIS A 16 -7.29 9.32 -3.38
CA HIS A 16 -7.77 7.98 -3.70
C HIS A 16 -6.93 7.24 -4.77
N SER A 17 -5.74 7.74 -5.10
CA SER A 17 -4.82 7.08 -6.01
C SER A 17 -4.29 5.76 -5.44
N ALA A 18 -3.88 4.86 -6.32
CA ALA A 18 -3.25 3.61 -5.90
C ALA A 18 -1.81 3.87 -5.43
N PHE A 19 -1.38 3.17 -4.38
CA PHE A 19 -0.03 3.27 -3.85
C PHE A 19 0.59 1.88 -3.61
N SER A 20 1.91 1.83 -3.45
CA SER A 20 2.61 0.64 -2.95
C SER A 20 3.12 0.91 -1.54
N ALA A 21 2.90 -0.03 -0.62
CA ALA A 21 3.51 0.03 0.71
C ALA A 21 4.88 -0.64 0.64
N THR A 22 5.93 0.06 1.07
CA THR A 22 7.31 -0.46 0.97
C THR A 22 7.85 -0.92 2.30
N SER A 23 7.68 -0.11 3.35
CA SER A 23 8.18 -0.44 4.68
C SER A 23 7.40 0.25 5.79
N ILE A 24 7.57 -0.26 7.00
CA ILE A 24 7.09 0.33 8.24
C ILE A 24 8.07 0.00 9.35
N ASP A 25 8.32 0.94 10.25
CA ASP A 25 9.09 0.68 11.46
C ASP A 25 8.12 0.24 12.56
N LEU A 26 8.44 -0.86 13.25
CA LEU A 26 7.62 -1.40 14.34
C LEU A 26 8.45 -1.56 15.61
N SER A 27 7.81 -1.31 16.75
CA SER A 27 8.34 -1.54 18.10
C SER A 27 7.20 -2.05 19.01
N LYS A 28 7.54 -2.52 20.22
CA LYS A 28 6.54 -2.82 21.25
C LYS A 28 6.30 -1.60 22.13
N LEU A 29 5.03 -1.36 22.49
CA LEU A 29 4.69 -0.35 23.49
C LEU A 29 5.01 -0.82 24.93
N LEU A 30 4.98 -2.14 25.19
CA LEU A 30 5.15 -2.76 26.52
C LEU A 30 6.02 -4.02 26.48
N LEU A 31 6.18 -4.71 27.61
CA LEU A 31 7.28 -5.66 27.85
C LEU A 31 7.39 -6.88 26.91
N LEU A 32 6.40 -7.18 26.07
CA LEU A 32 6.41 -8.35 25.17
C LEU A 32 6.37 -7.95 23.69
N GLY A 33 7.17 -8.62 22.86
CA GLY A 33 7.03 -8.58 21.41
C GLY A 33 5.74 -9.27 20.96
N GLY A 34 5.38 -9.13 19.69
CA GLY A 34 4.13 -9.67 19.17
C GLY A 34 4.14 -9.76 17.65
N SER A 35 2.96 -10.01 17.09
CA SER A 35 2.77 -10.01 15.65
C SER A 35 1.60 -9.14 15.25
N VAL A 36 1.75 -8.50 14.10
CA VAL A 36 0.69 -7.73 13.45
C VAL A 36 0.54 -8.22 12.02
N THR A 37 -0.70 -8.42 11.60
CA THR A 37 -1.04 -8.71 10.21
C THR A 37 -1.55 -7.44 9.55
N PHE A 38 -0.91 -7.10 8.44
CA PHE A 38 -1.34 -6.05 7.53
C PHE A 38 -2.14 -6.66 6.40
N TYR A 39 -3.20 -5.95 5.99
CA TYR A 39 -4.09 -6.30 4.89
C TYR A 39 -4.07 -5.17 3.87
N GLY A 40 -3.67 -5.48 2.63
CA GLY A 40 -3.72 -4.55 1.51
C GLY A 40 -4.93 -4.84 0.64
N ALA A 41 -5.85 -3.87 0.49
CA ALA A 41 -6.91 -3.95 -0.51
C ALA A 41 -6.39 -3.42 -1.84
N LYS A 42 -6.66 -4.13 -2.94
CA LYS A 42 -6.16 -3.77 -4.27
C LYS A 42 -7.08 -2.72 -4.91
N ALA A 43 -6.50 -1.73 -5.57
CA ALA A 43 -7.25 -0.67 -6.24
C ALA A 43 -8.07 -1.17 -7.46
N ASP A 44 -7.63 -2.28 -8.06
CA ASP A 44 -8.35 -2.97 -9.13
C ASP A 44 -9.49 -3.87 -8.62
N HIS A 45 -9.81 -3.82 -7.32
CA HIS A 45 -10.81 -4.65 -6.66
C HIS A 45 -10.53 -6.16 -6.72
N SER A 46 -9.29 -6.57 -7.01
CA SER A 46 -8.84 -7.94 -6.84
C SER A 46 -8.70 -8.30 -5.35
N ALA A 47 -8.38 -9.56 -5.07
CA ALA A 47 -8.32 -10.08 -3.70
C ALA A 47 -7.35 -9.30 -2.80
N THR A 48 -7.66 -9.24 -1.51
CA THR A 48 -6.79 -8.64 -0.50
C THR A 48 -5.50 -9.44 -0.34
N VAL A 49 -4.37 -8.73 -0.21
CA VAL A 49 -3.08 -9.33 0.18
C VAL A 49 -2.86 -9.19 1.68
N GLN A 50 -2.11 -10.10 2.29
CA GLN A 50 -1.79 -10.02 3.71
C GLN A 50 -0.35 -10.40 4.01
N GLN A 51 0.22 -9.80 5.05
CA GLN A 51 1.55 -10.11 5.55
C GLN A 51 1.62 -9.87 7.05
N THR A 52 2.22 -10.82 7.75
CA THR A 52 2.43 -10.73 9.20
C THR A 52 3.88 -10.41 9.50
N PHE A 53 4.09 -9.42 10.36
CA PHE A 53 5.40 -9.10 10.92
C PHE A 53 5.44 -9.45 12.40
N ASN A 54 6.56 -10.02 12.84
CA ASN A 54 6.85 -10.25 14.24
C ASN A 54 7.75 -9.11 14.73
N TYR A 55 7.23 -8.24 15.59
CA TYR A 55 7.95 -7.10 16.13
C TYR A 55 8.47 -7.40 17.53
N THR A 56 9.58 -6.75 17.90
CA THR A 56 10.27 -6.97 19.17
C THR A 56 10.46 -5.65 19.94
N GLY A 57 11.39 -5.64 20.91
CA GLY A 57 11.65 -4.52 21.81
C GLY A 57 12.36 -3.31 21.21
N THR A 58 12.81 -3.41 19.97
CA THR A 58 13.61 -2.38 19.30
C THR A 58 12.93 -2.00 17.99
N TRP A 59 12.94 -0.71 17.69
CA TRP A 59 12.54 -0.18 16.38
C TRP A 59 13.25 -0.93 15.27
N THR A 60 12.47 -1.59 14.42
CA THR A 60 12.98 -2.40 13.31
C THR A 60 12.16 -2.09 12.07
N THR A 61 12.83 -1.88 10.94
CA THR A 61 12.19 -1.71 9.64
C THR A 61 11.75 -3.05 9.07
N PHE A 62 10.46 -3.17 8.80
CA PHE A 62 9.87 -4.32 8.14
C PHE A 62 9.52 -3.95 6.70
N ASN A 63 10.00 -4.76 5.75
CA ASN A 63 9.73 -4.57 4.33
C ASN A 63 8.50 -5.38 3.91
N PHE A 64 7.55 -4.71 3.26
CA PHE A 64 6.45 -5.39 2.61
C PHE A 64 6.96 -6.16 1.39
N ASN A 65 6.36 -7.31 1.12
CA ASN A 65 6.67 -8.06 -0.10
C ASN A 65 6.03 -7.40 -1.34
N ALA A 66 6.45 -7.82 -2.53
CA ALA A 66 6.02 -7.22 -3.80
C ALA A 66 4.49 -7.23 -4.06
N SER A 67 3.73 -8.06 -3.35
CA SER A 67 2.27 -8.11 -3.49
C SER A 67 1.56 -6.86 -2.93
N PHE A 68 2.22 -6.09 -2.07
CA PHE A 68 1.73 -4.83 -1.48
C PHE A 68 1.90 -3.63 -2.43
N SER A 69 1.61 -3.83 -3.71
CA SER A 69 1.62 -2.82 -4.76
C SER A 69 0.22 -2.57 -5.32
N GLY A 70 -0.06 -1.37 -5.82
CA GLY A 70 -1.37 -1.03 -6.39
C GLY A 70 -2.52 -1.16 -5.40
N LEU A 71 -2.29 -0.72 -4.16
CA LEU A 71 -3.24 -0.76 -3.06
C LEU A 71 -4.14 0.48 -3.06
N SER A 72 -5.41 0.29 -2.75
CA SER A 72 -6.35 1.36 -2.38
C SER A 72 -6.33 1.64 -0.89
N SER A 73 -6.02 0.63 -0.06
CA SER A 73 -5.82 0.82 1.38
C SER A 73 -4.85 -0.20 1.98
N LEU A 74 -4.23 0.19 3.08
CA LEU A 74 -3.46 -0.67 3.97
C LEU A 74 -4.10 -0.63 5.35
N THR A 75 -4.50 -1.78 5.88
CA THR A 75 -5.23 -1.88 7.16
C THR A 75 -4.55 -2.85 8.11
N TRP A 76 -4.54 -2.52 9.40
CA TRP A 76 -4.09 -3.40 10.47
C TRP A 76 -4.88 -3.13 11.75
N GLN A 77 -4.72 -4.00 12.75
CA GLN A 77 -5.41 -3.89 14.02
C GLN A 77 -4.43 -3.78 15.18
N GLN A 78 -4.67 -2.82 16.07
CA GLN A 78 -4.05 -2.80 17.38
C GLN A 78 -4.78 -3.80 18.29
N GLY A 79 -4.03 -4.59 19.04
CA GLY A 79 -4.61 -5.40 20.10
C GLY A 79 -5.05 -4.56 21.31
N PRO A 80 -5.70 -5.20 22.29
CA PRO A 80 -6.13 -4.52 23.50
C PRO A 80 -4.95 -3.92 24.27
N ALA A 81 -5.25 -2.98 25.18
CA ALA A 81 -4.24 -2.36 26.04
C ALA A 81 -3.41 -3.40 26.82
N LEU A 82 -2.24 -2.96 27.28
CA LEU A 82 -1.28 -3.69 28.12
C LEU A 82 -0.57 -4.93 27.52
N GLY A 83 -1.07 -5.52 26.43
CA GLY A 83 -0.42 -6.68 25.80
C GLY A 83 -0.60 -6.85 24.29
N GLY A 84 -1.43 -6.01 23.65
CA GLY A 84 -1.71 -6.11 22.23
C GLY A 84 -1.41 -4.86 21.41
N LYS A 85 -1.04 -3.74 22.05
CA LYS A 85 -0.63 -2.51 21.35
C LYS A 85 0.85 -2.55 21.00
N PHE A 86 1.17 -2.10 19.80
CA PHE A 86 2.53 -1.91 19.32
C PHE A 86 2.71 -0.47 18.83
N GLU A 87 3.95 -0.02 18.76
CA GLU A 87 4.27 1.29 18.21
C GLU A 87 4.67 1.12 16.74
N PHE A 88 4.32 2.11 15.92
CA PHE A 88 4.72 2.14 14.52
C PHE A 88 5.09 3.56 14.11
N ASP A 89 6.05 3.67 13.20
CA ASP A 89 6.52 4.93 12.62
C ASP A 89 7.02 4.68 11.19
N ASN A 90 7.41 5.74 10.49
CA ASN A 90 8.14 5.69 9.21
C ASN A 90 7.47 4.81 8.15
N ILE A 91 6.14 4.88 8.03
CA ILE A 91 5.41 4.19 6.96
C ILE A 91 5.82 4.80 5.63
N ASN A 92 6.54 4.03 4.81
CA ASN A 92 7.00 4.47 3.51
C ASN A 92 6.11 3.87 2.41
N VAL A 93 5.64 4.74 1.53
CA VAL A 93 4.76 4.41 0.40
C VAL A 93 5.24 5.10 -0.86
N THR A 94 4.91 4.54 -2.02
CA THR A 94 5.17 5.17 -3.32
C THR A 94 3.91 5.22 -4.15
N ALA A 95 3.67 6.33 -4.83
CA ALA A 95 2.56 6.44 -5.79
C ALA A 95 2.73 5.40 -6.91
N VAL A 96 1.62 4.78 -7.31
CA VAL A 96 1.57 3.94 -8.50
C VAL A 96 0.97 4.78 -9.62
N PRO A 97 1.70 5.05 -10.72
CA PRO A 97 1.14 5.81 -11.82
C PRO A 97 -0.15 5.16 -12.33
N GLU A 98 -1.20 5.96 -12.43
CA GLU A 98 -2.51 5.45 -12.81
C GLU A 98 -2.44 4.80 -14.20
N PRO A 99 -3.13 3.65 -14.41
CA PRO A 99 -3.18 3.00 -15.73
C PRO A 99 -3.63 3.96 -16.85
N GLU A 100 -4.49 4.92 -16.51
CA GLU A 100 -5.00 5.94 -17.42
C GLU A 100 -3.90 6.86 -17.94
N THR A 101 -2.90 7.20 -17.13
CA THR A 101 -1.78 8.04 -17.57
C THR A 101 -0.98 7.33 -18.66
N TYR A 102 -0.79 6.02 -18.55
CA TYR A 102 -0.17 5.22 -19.61
C TYR A 102 -1.05 5.13 -20.86
N ALA A 103 -2.36 4.95 -20.69
CA ALA A 103 -3.30 4.93 -21.81
C ALA A 103 -3.31 6.27 -22.57
N MET A 104 -3.29 7.39 -21.85
CA MET A 104 -3.24 8.74 -22.42
C MET A 104 -1.90 9.03 -23.11
N LEU A 105 -0.79 8.59 -22.53
CA LEU A 105 0.51 8.66 -23.18
C LEU A 105 0.51 7.87 -24.50
N LEU A 106 0.03 6.63 -24.48
CA LEU A 106 -0.05 5.78 -25.67
C LEU A 106 -1.00 6.35 -26.72
N ALA A 107 -2.15 6.89 -26.31
CA ALA A 107 -3.07 7.60 -27.18
C ALA A 107 -2.39 8.81 -27.84
N GLY A 108 -1.67 9.62 -27.06
CA GLY A 108 -0.89 10.76 -27.55
C GLY A 108 0.16 10.34 -28.58
N LEU A 109 0.91 9.28 -28.29
CA LEU A 109 1.91 8.73 -29.23
C LEU A 109 1.25 8.18 -30.51
N GLY A 110 0.10 7.53 -30.40
CA GLY A 110 -0.69 7.06 -31.55
C GLY A 110 -1.10 8.21 -32.48
N LEU A 111 -1.59 9.32 -31.91
CA LEU A 111 -1.97 10.51 -32.68
C LEU A 111 -0.77 11.12 -33.43
N VAL A 112 0.39 11.22 -32.77
CA VAL A 112 1.62 11.73 -33.39
C VAL A 112 2.07 10.83 -34.55
N GLY A 113 2.04 9.51 -34.38
CA GLY A 113 2.38 8.55 -35.44
C GLY A 113 1.47 8.68 -36.66
N VAL A 114 0.16 8.81 -36.46
CA VAL A 114 -0.81 9.01 -37.54
C VAL A 114 -0.57 10.34 -38.27
N ALA A 115 -0.34 11.42 -37.53
CA ALA A 115 -0.05 12.74 -38.13
C ALA A 115 1.22 12.73 -38.98
N ALA A 116 2.28 12.07 -38.50
CA ALA A 116 3.53 11.91 -39.25
C ALA A 116 3.32 11.10 -40.54
N ARG A 117 2.52 10.02 -40.51
CA ARG A 117 2.17 9.23 -41.71
C ARG A 117 1.44 10.06 -42.76
N ARG A 118 0.48 10.90 -42.34
CA ARG A 118 -0.28 11.77 -43.26
C ARG A 118 0.63 12.78 -43.96
N ARG A 119 1.59 13.37 -43.24
CA ARG A 119 2.58 14.30 -43.83
C ARG A 119 3.47 13.63 -44.87
N LYS A 120 3.79 12.35 -44.70
CA LYS A 120 4.57 11.58 -45.67
C LYS A 120 3.79 11.24 -46.94
N GLN A 121 2.46 11.07 -46.86
CA GLN A 121 1.62 10.79 -48.03
C GLN A 121 1.22 12.05 -48.81
N ALA A 122 1.26 13.22 -48.17
CA ALA A 122 0.97 14.51 -48.79
C ALA A 122 2.21 15.20 -49.40
N ARG A 123 3.40 14.61 -49.23
CA ARG A 123 4.65 14.96 -49.91
C ARG A 123 4.93 13.94 -50.99
#